data_AF-A0A6B0VL37-F1
#
_entry.id   AF-A0A6B0VL37-F1
#
_cell.length_a   1.000
_cell.length_b   1.000
_cell.length_c   1.000
_cell.angle_alpha   90.00
_cell.angle_beta   90.00
_cell.angle_gamma   90.00
#
_symmetry.space_group_name_H-M   'P 1'
#
loop_
_entity.id
_entity.type
_entity.pdbx_description
1 polymer ?
#
loop_
_entity_poly.entity_id
_entity_poly.type
_entity_poly.pdbx_seq_one_letter_code
_entity_poly.pdbx_strand_id
1 'polypeptide(L)'
;MIGTDVAVAGCALALTVAVGLVAHECAHALVLRLARVDHTISYFPDRTDGIVGLLASCPWAVVRPHLTGREPTWVLRVAALSPLLLAVPVLGAGMSGAVTTETPIVTAIAIGWLACSIPSPQDFSVVFYAHRVLELETTPESNAAAPASRAD
;
A
#
# COMPACT_ATOMS: atom_id res chain seq x y z
N MET A 1 9.96 34.01 1.45
CA MET A 1 11.00 33.02 1.82
C MET A 1 10.30 31.89 2.53
N ILE A 2 10.36 30.66 2.00
CA ILE A 2 9.96 29.48 2.78
C ILE A 2 10.97 29.41 3.93
N GLY A 3 10.50 29.54 5.18
CA GLY A 3 11.38 29.45 6.35
C GLY A 3 12.10 28.09 6.35
N THR A 4 13.34 28.07 6.84
CA THR A 4 14.16 26.85 6.94
C THR A 4 13.41 25.71 7.60
N ASP A 5 12.55 26.00 8.58
CA ASP A 5 11.74 25.01 9.30
C ASP A 5 10.74 24.28 8.40
N VAL A 6 10.11 25.01 7.47
CA VAL A 6 9.15 24.42 6.52
C VAL A 6 9.87 23.55 5.50
N ALA A 7 11.04 23.98 5.04
CA ALA A 7 11.87 23.18 4.13
C ALA A 7 12.33 21.88 4.79
N VAL A 8 12.82 21.94 6.04
CA VAL A 8 13.24 20.75 6.80
C VAL A 8 12.06 19.83 7.09
N ALA A 9 10.91 20.37 7.51
CA ALA A 9 9.71 19.58 7.74
C ALA A 9 9.20 18.92 6.44
N GLY A 10 9.25 19.62 5.31
CA GLY A 10 8.92 19.06 3.99
C GLY A 10 9.85 17.92 3.58
N CYS A 11 11.16 18.06 3.80
CA CYS A 11 12.13 16.98 3.57
C CYS A 11 11.85 15.77 4.48
N ALA A 12 11.59 16.01 5.76
CA ALA A 12 11.24 14.95 6.71
C ALA A 12 9.95 14.21 6.29
N LEU A 13 8.93 14.94 5.84
CA LEU A 13 7.70 14.36 5.30
C LEU A 13 8.01 13.46 4.10
N ALA A 14 8.73 13.97 3.10
CA ALA A 14 9.05 13.22 1.88
C ALA A 14 9.82 11.92 2.17
N LEU A 15 10.84 12.00 3.05
CA LEU A 15 11.60 10.83 3.48
C LEU A 15 10.71 9.83 4.24
N THR A 16 9.84 10.33 5.12
CA THR A 16 8.94 9.47 5.89
C THR A 16 7.94 8.76 5.00
N VAL A 17 7.38 9.45 4.00
CA VAL A 17 6.48 8.83 3.01
C VAL A 17 7.22 7.75 2.22
N ALA A 18 8.45 8.00 1.78
CA ALA A 18 9.22 7.00 1.05
C ALA A 18 9.46 5.72 1.89
N VAL A 19 9.85 5.88 3.16
CA VAL A 19 10.03 4.75 4.09
C VAL A 19 8.68 4.08 4.41
N GLY A 20 7.64 4.87 4.62
CA GLY A 20 6.29 4.40 4.93
C GLY A 20 5.68 3.56 3.81
N LEU A 21 5.92 3.93 2.54
CA LEU A 21 5.50 3.13 1.38
C LEU A 21 6.21 1.78 1.34
N VAL A 22 7.52 1.73 1.62
CA VAL A 22 8.23 0.45 1.73
C VAL A 22 7.64 -0.40 2.86
N ALA A 23 7.40 0.20 4.02
CA ALA A 23 6.77 -0.49 5.15
C ALA A 23 5.35 -0.99 4.82
N HIS A 24 4.59 -0.22 4.03
CA HIS A 24 3.23 -0.55 3.57
C HIS A 24 3.24 -1.84 2.74
N GLU A 25 4.08 -1.89 1.70
CA GLU A 25 4.21 -3.08 0.85
C GLU A 25 4.78 -4.27 1.63
N CYS A 26 5.73 -4.03 2.54
CA CYS A 26 6.23 -5.07 3.44
C CYS A 26 5.15 -5.64 4.35
N ALA A 27 4.17 -4.85 4.79
CA ALA A 27 3.06 -5.34 5.62
C ALA A 27 2.21 -6.37 4.86
N HIS A 28 1.86 -6.06 3.61
CA HIS A 28 1.16 -7.00 2.73
C HIS A 28 1.95 -8.30 2.54
N ALA A 29 3.22 -8.15 2.14
CA ALA A 29 4.11 -9.29 1.90
C ALA A 29 4.32 -10.15 3.16
N LEU A 30 4.42 -9.53 4.34
CA LEU A 30 4.56 -10.24 5.61
C LEU A 30 3.34 -11.12 5.89
N VAL A 31 2.12 -10.61 5.74
CA VAL A 31 0.91 -11.40 5.96
C VAL A 31 0.80 -12.55 4.96
N LEU A 32 1.06 -12.29 3.67
CA LEU A 32 1.05 -13.33 2.64
C LEU A 32 2.09 -14.42 2.92
N ARG A 33 3.30 -14.02 3.34
CA ARG A 33 4.38 -14.95 3.72
C ARG A 33 4.01 -15.78 4.95
N LEU A 34 3.41 -15.17 5.98
CA LEU A 34 2.92 -15.89 7.17
C LEU A 34 1.80 -16.88 6.81
N ALA A 35 0.98 -16.54 5.83
CA ALA A 35 -0.06 -17.42 5.29
C ALA A 35 0.46 -18.46 4.28
N ARG A 36 1.77 -18.46 3.97
CA ARG A 36 2.41 -19.31 2.95
C ARG A 36 1.80 -19.16 1.55
N VAL A 37 1.40 -17.94 1.21
CA VAL A 37 0.97 -17.57 -0.14
C VAL A 37 2.19 -17.05 -0.89
N ASP A 38 2.52 -17.70 -2.00
CA ASP A 38 3.59 -17.25 -2.88
C ASP A 38 3.23 -15.87 -3.45
N HIS A 39 4.22 -14.99 -3.57
CA HIS A 39 4.00 -13.65 -4.06
C HIS A 39 5.25 -13.11 -4.76
N THR A 40 5.02 -12.15 -5.64
CA THR A 40 6.06 -11.40 -6.33
C THR A 40 5.96 -9.93 -5.95
N ILE A 41 7.11 -9.27 -5.79
CA ILE A 41 7.18 -7.84 -5.53
C ILE A 41 7.77 -7.20 -6.78
N SER A 42 6.98 -6.36 -7.44
CA SER A 42 7.46 -5.56 -8.57
C SER A 42 7.70 -4.14 -8.09
N TYR A 43 8.88 -3.58 -8.36
CA TYR A 43 9.24 -2.20 -8.06
C TYR A 43 9.10 -1.35 -9.32
N PHE A 44 8.44 -0.19 -9.20
CA PHE A 44 8.12 0.74 -10.27
C PHE A 44 7.47 0.06 -11.49
N PRO A 45 6.33 -0.65 -11.28
CA PRO A 45 5.54 -1.11 -12.41
C PRO A 45 5.13 0.10 -13.26
N ASP A 46 5.23 -0.01 -14.58
CA ASP A 46 4.84 1.04 -15.54
C ASP A 46 5.71 2.30 -15.54
N ARG A 47 7.03 2.12 -15.39
CA ARG A 47 8.02 3.19 -15.56
C ARG A 47 7.79 3.95 -16.88
N THR A 48 7.33 5.19 -16.76
CA THR A 48 7.35 6.19 -17.83
C THR A 48 8.65 6.99 -17.74
N ASP A 49 9.27 7.33 -18.87
CA ASP A 49 10.64 7.88 -18.91
C ASP A 49 10.77 9.21 -18.13
N GLY A 50 11.50 9.19 -17.01
CA GLY A 50 11.96 10.39 -16.29
C GLY A 50 11.94 10.29 -14.75
N ILE A 51 12.81 11.04 -14.07
CA ILE A 51 12.91 11.06 -12.59
C ILE A 51 11.65 11.69 -11.95
N VAL A 52 11.08 12.71 -12.60
CA VAL A 52 9.85 13.35 -12.13
C VAL A 52 8.64 12.43 -12.33
N GLY A 53 8.59 11.71 -13.45
CA GLY A 53 7.59 10.68 -13.72
C GLY A 53 7.65 9.57 -12.68
N LEU A 54 8.86 9.09 -12.33
CA LEU A 54 9.10 8.08 -11.31
C LEU A 54 8.60 8.48 -9.92
N LEU A 55 8.82 9.74 -9.52
CA LEU A 55 8.38 10.26 -8.23
C LEU A 55 6.87 10.53 -8.18
N ALA A 56 6.24 10.79 -9.34
CA ALA A 56 4.81 11.03 -9.45
C ALA A 56 3.99 9.76 -9.75
N SER A 57 4.62 8.70 -10.25
CA SER A 57 3.95 7.47 -10.65
C SER A 57 3.64 6.61 -9.44
N CYS A 58 2.39 6.58 -8.99
CA CYS A 58 1.91 5.50 -8.13
C CYS A 58 1.35 4.36 -9.01
N PRO A 59 1.58 3.09 -8.66
CA PRO A 59 2.27 2.60 -7.46
C PRO A 59 3.81 2.46 -7.61
N TRP A 60 4.57 2.74 -6.54
CA TRP A 60 6.05 2.56 -6.52
C TRP A 60 6.49 1.11 -6.34
N ALA A 61 5.65 0.29 -5.72
CA ALA A 61 5.84 -1.14 -5.65
C ALA A 61 4.47 -1.80 -5.58
N VAL A 62 4.38 -3.04 -6.05
CA VAL A 62 3.15 -3.83 -6.02
C VAL A 62 3.50 -5.25 -5.59
N VAL A 63 2.83 -5.71 -4.54
CA VAL A 63 2.84 -7.11 -4.13
C VAL A 63 1.72 -7.85 -4.86
N ARG A 64 2.07 -8.78 -5.75
CA ARG A 64 1.11 -9.66 -6.43
C ARG A 64 1.17 -11.07 -5.84
N PRO A 65 0.11 -11.55 -5.16
CA PRO A 65 0.04 -12.92 -4.73
C PRO A 65 -0.17 -13.86 -5.92
N HIS A 66 0.43 -15.05 -5.87
CA HIS A 66 0.19 -16.14 -6.80
C HIS A 66 -0.80 -17.11 -6.14
N LEU A 67 -2.06 -17.03 -6.58
CA LEU A 67 -3.16 -17.76 -5.96
C LEU A 67 -3.35 -19.11 -6.65
N THR A 68 -3.55 -20.17 -5.87
CA THR A 68 -3.82 -21.52 -6.40
C THR A 68 -5.31 -21.89 -6.33
N GLY A 69 -6.16 -20.97 -5.85
CA GLY A 69 -7.59 -21.18 -5.67
C GLY A 69 -7.97 -21.93 -4.40
N ARG A 70 -6.98 -22.31 -3.59
CA ARG A 70 -7.16 -23.06 -2.34
C ARG A 70 -7.00 -22.17 -1.11
N GLU A 71 -6.55 -20.94 -1.31
CA GLU A 71 -6.32 -19.97 -0.27
C GLU A 71 -7.66 -19.47 0.28
N PRO A 72 -7.83 -19.40 1.60
CA PRO A 72 -9.05 -18.90 2.17
C PRO A 72 -9.15 -17.37 1.97
N THR A 73 -10.34 -16.89 1.60
CA THR A 73 -10.59 -15.46 1.32
C THR A 73 -10.17 -14.53 2.45
N TRP A 74 -10.26 -14.97 3.71
CA TRP A 74 -9.89 -14.15 4.86
C TRP A 74 -8.39 -13.80 4.87
N VAL A 75 -7.51 -14.64 4.32
CA VAL A 75 -6.07 -14.33 4.22
C VAL A 75 -5.87 -13.10 3.33
N LEU A 76 -6.56 -13.03 2.19
CA LEU A 76 -6.50 -11.89 1.28
C LEU A 76 -7.04 -10.62 1.94
N ARG A 77 -8.12 -10.74 2.72
CA ARG A 77 -8.69 -9.61 3.48
C ARG A 77 -7.72 -9.09 4.54
N VAL A 78 -7.09 -9.98 5.30
CA VAL A 78 -6.12 -9.60 6.33
C VAL A 78 -4.87 -9.01 5.68
N ALA A 79 -4.40 -9.58 4.57
CA ALA A 79 -3.28 -9.02 3.83
C ALA A 79 -3.61 -7.60 3.36
N ALA A 80 -4.78 -7.38 2.76
CA ALA A 80 -5.24 -6.06 2.31
C ALA A 80 -5.37 -5.03 3.44
N LEU A 81 -5.76 -5.44 4.65
CA LEU A 81 -5.88 -4.55 5.81
C LEU A 81 -4.58 -4.38 6.61
N SER A 82 -3.54 -5.16 6.31
CA SER A 82 -2.30 -5.16 7.07
C SER A 82 -1.58 -3.81 7.18
N PRO A 83 -1.64 -2.87 6.20
CA PRO A 83 -1.01 -1.56 6.36
C PRO A 83 -1.56 -0.73 7.51
N LEU A 84 -2.78 -0.98 7.98
CA LEU A 84 -3.35 -0.31 9.14
C LEU A 84 -2.50 -0.50 10.41
N LEU A 85 -1.74 -1.58 10.49
CA LEU A 85 -0.81 -1.83 11.60
C LEU A 85 0.29 -0.77 11.70
N LEU A 86 0.61 -0.07 10.62
CA LEU A 86 1.57 1.04 10.64
C LEU A 86 1.05 2.22 11.48
N ALA A 87 -0.25 2.35 11.73
CA ALA A 87 -0.77 3.39 12.61
C ALA A 87 -0.38 3.17 14.08
N VAL A 88 -0.15 1.92 14.51
CA VAL A 88 0.13 1.53 15.90
C VAL A 88 1.27 2.33 16.54
N PRO A 89 2.48 2.43 15.96
CA PRO A 89 3.57 3.18 16.57
C PRO A 89 3.23 4.66 16.79
N VAL A 90 2.55 5.31 15.84
CA VAL A 90 2.19 6.73 15.96
C VAL A 90 1.10 6.93 17.01
N LEU A 91 0.07 6.09 17.01
CA LEU A 91 -1.00 6.15 18.01
C LEU A 91 -0.47 5.85 19.42
N GLY A 92 0.38 4.83 19.58
CA GLY A 92 1.01 4.50 20.85
C GLY A 92 1.94 5.60 21.36
N ALA A 93 2.74 6.20 20.46
CA ALA A 93 3.61 7.31 20.81
C ALA A 93 2.82 8.60 21.13
N GLY A 94 1.67 8.83 20.48
CA GLY A 94 0.73 9.89 20.83
C GLY A 94 0.08 9.69 22.19
N MET A 95 -0.41 8.48 22.48
CA MET A 95 -1.04 8.14 23.77
C MET A 95 -0.07 8.20 24.94
N SER A 96 1.21 7.89 24.72
CA SER A 96 2.27 8.00 25.74
C SER A 96 2.81 9.43 25.92
N GLY A 97 2.38 10.38 25.09
CA GLY A 97 2.89 11.76 25.10
C GLY A 97 4.29 11.92 24.48
N ALA A 98 4.86 10.87 23.90
CA ALA A 98 6.17 10.91 23.24
C ALA A 98 6.13 11.67 21.90
N VAL A 99 4.97 11.72 21.23
CA VAL A 99 4.75 12.57 20.06
C VAL A 99 4.22 13.92 20.53
N THR A 100 5.11 14.91 20.60
CA THR A 100 4.75 16.30 20.88
C THR A 100 4.45 17.01 19.56
N THR A 101 3.31 17.70 19.46
CA THR A 101 2.96 18.55 18.29
C THR A 101 3.74 19.86 18.23
N GLU A 102 4.65 20.08 19.20
CA GLU A 102 5.43 21.31 19.34
C GLU A 102 6.49 21.50 18.26
N THR A 103 6.85 20.44 17.53
CA THR A 103 7.82 20.55 16.42
C THR A 103 7.17 20.23 15.08
N PRO A 104 7.33 21.10 14.05
CA PRO A 104 6.85 20.85 12.70
C PRO A 104 7.40 19.55 12.08
N ILE A 105 8.62 19.17 12.46
CA ILE A 105 9.30 17.97 11.97
C ILE A 105 8.61 16.70 12.51
N VAL A 106 8.36 16.62 13.82
CA VAL A 106 7.67 15.45 14.41
C VAL A 106 6.26 15.33 13.83
N THR A 107 5.55 16.45 13.68
CA THR A 107 4.23 16.47 13.05
C THR A 107 4.30 15.97 11.60
N ALA A 108 5.26 16.43 10.81
CA ALA A 108 5.45 15.99 9.43
C ALA A 108 5.74 14.47 9.33
N ILE A 109 6.60 13.94 10.20
CA ILE A 109 6.89 12.50 10.27
C ILE A 109 5.61 11.72 10.63
N ALA A 110 4.89 12.14 11.68
CA ALA A 110 3.66 11.48 12.10
C ALA A 110 2.60 11.46 10.99
N ILE A 111 2.40 12.59 10.30
CA ILE A 111 1.48 12.70 9.17
C ILE A 111 1.90 11.78 8.01
N GLY A 112 3.17 11.85 7.59
CA GLY A 112 3.67 11.04 6.48
C GLY A 112 3.53 9.54 6.76
N TRP A 113 3.87 9.12 7.98
CA TRP A 113 3.74 7.72 8.39
C TRP A 113 2.28 7.27 8.48
N LEU A 114 1.40 8.07 9.08
CA LEU A 114 -0.03 7.76 9.16
C LEU A 114 -0.70 7.73 7.78
N ALA A 115 -0.31 8.60 6.86
CA ALA A 115 -0.80 8.57 5.49
C ALA A 115 -0.50 7.22 4.82
N CYS A 116 0.70 6.68 5.04
CA CYS A 116 1.09 5.36 4.56
C CYS A 116 0.41 4.19 5.29
N SER A 117 -0.35 4.41 6.38
CA SER A 117 -1.13 3.35 7.02
C SER A 117 -2.51 3.13 6.39
N ILE A 118 -2.94 4.04 5.52
CA ILE A 118 -4.26 4.00 4.89
C ILE A 118 -4.21 3.00 3.73
N PRO A 119 -5.05 1.94 3.73
CA PRO A 119 -5.13 1.01 2.61
C PRO A 119 -5.61 1.72 1.34
N SER A 120 -5.10 1.30 0.19
CA SER A 120 -5.51 1.88 -1.09
C SER A 120 -6.94 1.48 -1.47
N PRO A 121 -7.57 2.16 -2.44
CA PRO A 121 -8.87 1.73 -2.97
C PRO A 121 -8.86 0.28 -3.49
N GLN A 122 -7.72 -0.18 -4.04
CA GLN A 122 -7.56 -1.55 -4.50
C GLN A 122 -7.55 -2.53 -3.32
N ASP A 123 -6.87 -2.22 -2.23
CA ASP A 123 -6.87 -3.04 -1.02
C ASP A 123 -8.27 -3.14 -0.43
N PHE A 124 -8.98 -2.02 -0.32
CA PHE A 124 -10.38 -2.02 0.11
C PHE A 124 -11.26 -2.89 -0.79
N SER A 125 -11.03 -2.88 -2.11
CA SER A 125 -11.75 -3.76 -3.03
C SER A 125 -11.51 -5.24 -2.71
N VAL A 126 -10.27 -5.64 -2.38
CA VAL A 126 -9.95 -7.01 -2.00
C VAL A 126 -10.64 -7.40 -0.71
N VAL A 127 -10.75 -6.49 0.27
CA VAL A 127 -11.47 -6.77 1.54
C VAL A 127 -12.91 -7.25 1.27
N PHE A 128 -13.64 -6.56 0.39
CA PHE A 128 -15.04 -6.90 0.09
C PHE A 128 -15.16 -8.01 -0.97
N TYR A 129 -14.28 -8.00 -1.98
CA TYR A 129 -14.39 -8.83 -3.18
C TYR A 129 -13.33 -9.93 -3.32
N ALA A 130 -12.62 -10.32 -2.25
CA ALA A 130 -11.62 -11.39 -2.26
C ALA A 130 -12.09 -12.71 -2.93
N HIS A 131 -13.38 -13.04 -2.81
CA HIS A 131 -13.96 -14.23 -3.46
C HIS A 131 -13.87 -14.15 -4.99
N ARG A 132 -14.14 -12.98 -5.58
CA ARG A 132 -14.04 -12.76 -7.04
C ARG A 132 -12.60 -12.84 -7.54
N VAL A 133 -11.65 -12.38 -6.72
CA VAL A 133 -10.21 -12.45 -7.03
C VAL A 133 -9.76 -13.91 -7.15
N LEU A 134 -10.21 -14.78 -6.25
CA LEU A 134 -9.91 -16.22 -6.32
C LEU A 134 -10.58 -16.87 -7.54
N GLU A 135 -11.84 -16.54 -7.82
CA GLU A 135 -12.59 -17.06 -8.98
C GLU A 135 -11.89 -16.73 -10.33
N LEU A 136 -11.42 -15.49 -10.48
CA LEU A 136 -10.70 -15.01 -11.67
C LEU A 136 -9.40 -15.79 -11.92
N GLU A 137 -8.62 -16.07 -10.87
CA GLU A 137 -7.36 -16.82 -10.98
C GLU A 137 -7.59 -18.32 -11.21
N THR A 138 -8.68 -18.89 -10.68
CA THR A 138 -9.02 -20.31 -10.90
C THR A 138 -9.65 -20.63 -12.24
N THR A 139 -10.08 -19.62 -13.00
CA THR A 139 -10.66 -19.84 -14.32
C THR A 139 -9.53 -19.77 -15.36
N PRO A 140 -8.93 -20.90 -15.80
CA PRO A 140 -8.03 -20.85 -16.93
C PRO A 140 -8.80 -20.28 -18.12
N GLU A 141 -8.20 -19.37 -18.89
CA GLU A 141 -8.78 -18.78 -20.10
C GLU A 141 -9.37 -19.88 -21.01
N SER A 142 -10.66 -20.12 -20.83
CA SER A 142 -11.54 -20.76 -21.78
C SER A 142 -12.51 -19.68 -22.21
N ASN A 143 -12.04 -18.75 -23.05
CA ASN A 143 -12.78 -18.24 -24.21
C ASN A 143 -12.01 -17.08 -24.87
N ALA A 144 -11.16 -17.44 -25.83
CA ALA A 144 -11.08 -16.66 -27.05
C ALA A 144 -12.47 -16.67 -27.71
N ALA A 145 -13.30 -15.64 -27.49
CA ALA A 145 -14.23 -15.05 -28.48
C ALA A 145 -15.19 -14.00 -27.87
N ALA A 146 -15.16 -12.82 -28.50
CA ALA A 146 -16.20 -11.79 -28.64
C ALA A 146 -16.18 -10.55 -27.69
N PRO A 147 -16.13 -9.33 -28.26
CA PRO A 147 -16.24 -8.07 -27.51
C PRO A 147 -17.73 -7.75 -27.27
N ALA A 148 -18.12 -7.59 -26.00
CA ALA A 148 -19.42 -7.05 -25.66
C ALA A 148 -19.31 -5.54 -25.42
N SER A 149 -19.61 -4.78 -26.47
CA SER A 149 -20.05 -3.39 -26.39
C SER A 149 -21.16 -3.22 -25.34
N ARG A 150 -21.02 -2.24 -24.44
CA ARG A 150 -22.18 -1.52 -23.86
C ARG A 150 -21.81 -0.06 -23.62
N ALA A 151 -22.39 0.79 -24.46
CA ALA A 151 -22.79 2.13 -24.09
C ALA A 151 -24.03 2.04 -23.20
N ASP A 152 -24.04 2.83 -22.12
CA ASP A 152 -25.11 3.79 -21.79
C ASP A 152 -24.52 4.80 -20.78
#